data_AF-L9WQ87-F1
#
_entry.id   AF-L9WQ87-F1
#
_cell.length_a   1.000
_cell.length_b   1.000
_cell.length_c   1.000
_cell.angle_alpha   90.00
_cell.angle_beta   90.00
_cell.angle_gamma   90.00
#
_symmetry.space_group_name_H-M   'P 1'
#
loop_
_entity.id
_entity.type
_entity.pdbx_description
1 polymer ?
#
loop_
_entity_poly.entity_id
_entity_poly.type
_entity_poly.pdbx_seq_one_letter_code
_entity_poly.pdbx_strand_id
1 'polypeptide(L)'
;MFVFAPSITFDASDPETTVAIGQLVAYLAIGLAAIVLLYYTSVYVRDVLAADVSEAQWYLFVGIGAAIVYAVAGIGTLLLEADWLSLFVEGAVLFFILFLALAIRAMYHAERTGRGRSQLLPAWADYAVIAIFIAAWWGTFLIGADWTRPVVAAGWILTSAWAVFYGVQTVRVHEGTTLAALTRHLLPAILCVAGVVFIDIVTGALAGYDALADAVWIVGTTLVAAFLFDTAVAIRQQGGELERLYDWTTWREQSLD
;
A
#
# COMPACT_ATOMS: atom_id res chain seq x y z
N MET A 1 -37.44 5.74 1.88
CA MET A 1 -37.53 4.39 2.47
C MET A 1 -36.53 3.53 1.70
N PHE A 2 -35.32 3.38 2.22
CA PHE A 2 -34.26 2.62 1.54
C PHE A 2 -34.44 1.14 1.88
N VAL A 3 -34.83 0.35 0.88
CA VAL A 3 -34.81 -1.12 0.99
C VAL A 3 -33.38 -1.54 0.67
N PHE A 4 -32.57 -1.75 1.71
CA PHE A 4 -31.33 -2.51 1.57
C PHE A 4 -31.68 -3.99 1.69
N ALA A 5 -31.71 -4.68 0.57
CA ALA A 5 -31.66 -6.14 0.58
C ALA A 5 -30.81 -6.60 -0.61
N PRO A 6 -29.50 -6.81 -0.44
CA PRO A 6 -28.78 -7.70 -1.33
C PRO A 6 -29.02 -9.12 -0.80
N SER A 7 -29.94 -9.86 -1.41
CA SER A 7 -29.99 -11.30 -1.20
C SER A 7 -29.00 -11.96 -2.15
N ILE A 8 -27.72 -11.95 -1.79
CA ILE A 8 -26.74 -12.80 -2.49
C ILE A 8 -27.07 -14.24 -2.07
N THR A 9 -27.55 -15.03 -3.02
CA THR A 9 -27.76 -16.47 -2.83
C THR A 9 -26.47 -17.14 -3.28
N PHE A 10 -25.61 -17.51 -2.33
CA PHE A 10 -24.36 -18.19 -2.65
C PHE A 10 -24.65 -19.65 -2.99
N ASP A 11 -24.65 -20.00 -4.28
CA ASP A 11 -24.64 -21.39 -4.71
C ASP A 11 -23.19 -21.89 -4.78
N ALA A 12 -22.81 -22.79 -3.88
CA ALA A 12 -21.45 -23.33 -3.82
C ALA A 12 -21.06 -24.16 -5.07
N SER A 13 -22.01 -24.48 -5.95
CA SER A 13 -21.76 -25.18 -7.22
C SER A 13 -21.46 -24.24 -8.39
N ASP A 14 -21.59 -22.92 -8.19
CA ASP A 14 -21.36 -21.90 -9.20
C ASP A 14 -19.92 -21.32 -9.13
N PRO A 15 -19.14 -21.39 -10.24
CA PRO A 15 -17.81 -20.81 -10.30
C PRO A 15 -17.77 -19.30 -10.03
N GLU A 16 -18.77 -18.54 -10.48
CA GLU A 16 -18.81 -17.08 -10.30
C GLU A 16 -18.97 -16.72 -8.82
N THR A 17 -19.85 -17.43 -8.12
CA THR A 17 -20.02 -17.33 -6.66
C THR A 17 -18.70 -17.58 -5.92
N THR A 18 -17.90 -18.56 -6.36
CA THR A 18 -16.60 -18.87 -5.74
C THR A 18 -15.59 -17.74 -5.91
N VAL A 19 -15.52 -17.14 -7.10
CA VAL A 19 -14.66 -15.98 -7.37
C VAL A 19 -15.08 -14.79 -6.52
N ALA A 20 -16.39 -14.49 -6.43
CA ALA A 20 -16.91 -13.39 -5.61
C ALA A 20 -16.56 -13.54 -4.13
N ILE A 21 -16.67 -14.76 -3.57
CA ILE A 21 -16.25 -15.05 -2.19
C ILE A 21 -14.74 -14.83 -2.03
N GLY A 22 -13.94 -15.33 -2.98
CA GLY A 22 -12.49 -15.12 -2.99
C GLY A 22 -12.12 -13.64 -3.01
N GLN A 23 -12.83 -12.85 -3.82
CA GLN A 23 -12.63 -11.41 -3.89
C GLN A 23 -13.00 -10.70 -2.59
N LEU A 24 -14.14 -11.06 -1.99
CA LEU A 24 -14.57 -10.53 -0.70
C LEU A 24 -13.54 -10.79 0.40
N VAL A 25 -13.03 -12.01 0.47
CA VAL A 25 -11.99 -12.39 1.44
C VAL A 25 -10.70 -11.61 1.22
N ALA A 26 -10.29 -11.41 -0.05
CA ALA A 26 -9.10 -10.62 -0.36
C ALA A 26 -9.24 -9.15 0.05
N TYR A 27 -10.41 -8.53 -0.18
CA TYR A 27 -10.69 -7.16 0.29
C TYR A 27 -10.73 -7.07 1.83
N LEU A 28 -11.32 -8.05 2.51
CA LEU A 28 -11.31 -8.09 3.97
C LEU A 28 -9.88 -8.25 4.52
N ALA A 29 -9.07 -9.10 3.89
CA ALA A 29 -7.69 -9.34 4.29
C ALA A 29 -6.85 -8.05 4.19
N ILE A 30 -6.91 -7.36 3.04
CA ILE A 30 -6.15 -6.11 2.86
C ILE A 30 -6.65 -4.99 3.78
N GLY A 31 -7.96 -4.88 3.98
CA GLY A 31 -8.54 -3.90 4.90
C GLY A 31 -8.10 -4.13 6.35
N LEU A 32 -8.17 -5.37 6.83
CA LEU A 32 -7.72 -5.73 8.18
C LEU A 32 -6.21 -5.50 8.35
N ALA A 33 -5.40 -5.95 7.38
CA ALA A 33 -3.95 -5.75 7.41
C ALA A 33 -3.58 -4.26 7.41
N ALA A 34 -4.26 -3.44 6.60
CA ALA A 34 -4.06 -2.01 6.56
C ALA A 34 -4.45 -1.33 7.88
N ILE A 35 -5.56 -1.71 8.51
CA ILE A 35 -5.96 -1.19 9.84
C ILE A 35 -4.94 -1.54 10.91
N VAL A 36 -4.47 -2.79 10.94
CA VAL A 36 -3.46 -3.26 11.90
C VAL A 36 -2.14 -2.52 11.69
N LEU A 37 -1.69 -2.38 10.44
CA LEU A 37 -0.50 -1.62 10.08
C LEU A 37 -0.64 -0.14 10.47
N LEU A 38 -1.80 0.47 10.20
CA LEU A 38 -2.09 1.86 10.56
C LEU A 38 -1.99 2.07 12.07
N TYR A 39 -2.59 1.17 12.85
CA TYR A 39 -2.55 1.20 14.31
C TYR A 39 -1.11 1.11 14.83
N TYR A 40 -0.35 0.09 14.42
CA TYR A 40 1.02 -0.09 14.91
C TYR A 40 1.97 1.01 14.43
N THR A 41 1.80 1.51 13.20
CA THR A 41 2.55 2.66 12.69
C THR A 41 2.23 3.92 13.51
N SER A 42 0.97 4.16 13.87
CA SER A 42 0.56 5.31 14.69
C SER A 42 1.20 5.28 16.08
N VAL A 43 1.18 4.11 16.73
CA VAL A 43 1.82 3.91 18.04
C VAL A 43 3.33 4.10 17.92
N TYR A 44 3.95 3.50 16.91
CA TYR A 44 5.40 3.59 16.69
C TYR A 44 5.85 5.04 16.46
N VAL A 45 5.13 5.80 15.64
CA VAL A 45 5.44 7.23 15.39
C VAL A 45 5.29 8.05 16.67
N ARG A 46 4.24 7.83 17.45
CA ARG A 46 3.97 8.62 18.65
C ARG A 46 4.95 8.32 19.79
N ASP A 47 5.28 7.03 19.98
CA ASP A 47 5.89 6.56 21.22
C ASP A 47 7.36 6.16 21.06
N VAL A 48 7.83 5.87 19.83
CA VAL A 48 9.16 5.28 19.59
C VAL A 48 10.07 6.15 18.72
N LEU A 49 9.50 6.90 17.78
CA LEU A 49 10.30 7.50 16.73
C LEU A 49 10.94 8.82 17.17
N ALA A 50 12.26 8.80 17.38
CA ALA A 50 13.04 9.98 17.75
C ALA A 50 13.54 10.80 16.53
N ALA A 51 13.46 10.27 15.31
CA ALA A 51 13.96 10.91 14.10
C ALA A 51 12.91 11.83 13.45
N ASP A 52 13.37 12.95 12.86
CA ASP A 52 12.52 13.87 12.09
C ASP A 52 12.22 13.31 10.69
N VAL A 53 11.23 12.41 10.63
CA VAL A 53 10.73 11.76 9.39
C VAL A 53 9.26 12.14 9.12
N SER A 54 8.84 13.31 9.57
CA SER A 54 7.45 13.79 9.51
C SER A 54 6.82 13.67 8.11
N GLU A 55 7.57 14.00 7.07
CA GLU A 55 7.11 13.91 5.67
C GLU A 55 6.88 12.45 5.23
N ALA A 56 7.82 11.55 5.53
CA ALA A 56 7.71 10.13 5.21
C ALA A 56 6.54 9.46 5.94
N GLN A 57 6.31 9.84 7.19
CA GLN A 57 5.17 9.37 7.98
C GLN A 57 3.85 9.77 7.34
N TRP A 58 3.72 11.05 6.96
CA TRP A 58 2.48 11.54 6.35
C TRP A 58 2.12 10.77 5.09
N TYR A 59 3.10 10.57 4.20
CA TYR A 59 2.88 9.75 3.00
C TYR A 59 2.54 8.31 3.35
N LEU A 60 3.19 7.70 4.34
CA LEU A 60 2.86 6.34 4.75
C LEU A 60 1.43 6.24 5.29
N PHE A 61 0.98 7.19 6.11
CA PHE A 61 -0.38 7.23 6.64
C PHE A 61 -1.42 7.35 5.53
N VAL A 62 -1.20 8.24 4.56
CA VAL A 62 -2.11 8.39 3.42
C VAL A 62 -2.13 7.14 2.55
N GLY A 63 -0.97 6.53 2.31
CA GLY A 63 -0.86 5.25 1.60
C GLY A 63 -1.66 4.15 2.28
N ILE A 64 -1.43 3.91 3.58
CA ILE A 64 -2.17 2.90 4.33
C ILE A 64 -3.68 3.22 4.36
N GLY A 65 -4.05 4.49 4.52
CA GLY A 65 -5.43 4.94 4.44
C GLY A 65 -6.09 4.61 3.09
N ALA A 66 -5.35 4.77 2.00
CA ALA A 66 -5.83 4.40 0.67
C ALA A 66 -6.10 2.90 0.54
N ALA A 67 -5.30 2.02 1.19
CA ALA A 67 -5.60 0.59 1.22
C ALA A 67 -6.91 0.27 1.98
N ILE A 68 -7.24 1.04 3.02
CA ILE A 68 -8.53 0.92 3.71
C ILE A 68 -9.68 1.36 2.81
N VAL A 69 -9.52 2.49 2.10
CA VAL A 69 -10.52 2.94 1.12
C VAL A 69 -10.71 1.91 0.02
N TYR A 70 -9.63 1.30 -0.47
CA TYR A 70 -9.68 0.22 -1.46
C TYR A 70 -10.50 -0.97 -0.96
N ALA A 71 -10.23 -1.43 0.27
CA ALA A 71 -10.98 -2.52 0.88
C ALA A 71 -12.49 -2.20 1.01
N VAL A 72 -12.81 -1.03 1.55
CA VAL A 72 -14.21 -0.62 1.79
C VAL A 72 -14.95 -0.40 0.48
N ALA A 73 -14.34 0.28 -0.49
CA ALA A 73 -14.93 0.49 -1.81
C ALA A 73 -15.13 -0.83 -2.54
N GLY A 74 -14.16 -1.75 -2.47
CA GLY A 74 -14.24 -3.08 -3.09
C GLY A 74 -15.32 -3.98 -2.49
N ILE A 75 -15.44 -4.01 -1.16
CA ILE A 75 -16.55 -4.68 -0.49
C ILE A 75 -17.88 -4.03 -0.91
N GLY A 76 -17.91 -2.70 -0.97
CA GLY A 76 -19.07 -1.95 -1.43
C GLY A 76 -19.47 -2.30 -2.87
N THR A 77 -18.52 -2.41 -3.81
CA THR A 77 -18.80 -2.80 -5.20
C THR A 77 -19.45 -4.19 -5.26
N LEU A 78 -18.96 -5.14 -4.45
CA LEU A 78 -19.49 -6.51 -4.42
C LEU A 78 -20.89 -6.60 -3.79
N LEU A 79 -21.18 -5.76 -2.80
CA LEU A 79 -22.43 -5.85 -2.03
C LEU A 79 -23.54 -4.92 -2.52
N LEU A 80 -23.19 -3.79 -3.14
CA LEU A 80 -24.13 -2.74 -3.53
C LEU A 80 -24.28 -2.62 -5.05
N GLU A 81 -23.45 -3.31 -5.83
CA GLU A 81 -23.44 -3.28 -7.32
C GLU A 81 -23.44 -1.84 -7.88
N ALA A 82 -22.80 -0.91 -7.16
CA ALA A 82 -22.83 0.50 -7.51
C ALA A 82 -21.60 0.86 -8.36
N ASP A 83 -21.81 1.12 -9.66
CA ASP A 83 -20.73 1.37 -10.63
C ASP A 83 -19.78 2.51 -10.23
N TRP A 84 -20.26 3.51 -9.50
CA TRP A 84 -19.42 4.64 -9.06
C TRP A 84 -18.38 4.22 -8.01
N LEU A 85 -18.58 3.11 -7.29
CA LEU A 85 -17.61 2.61 -6.29
C LEU A 85 -16.37 2.00 -6.95
N SER A 86 -16.47 1.47 -8.18
CA SER A 86 -15.31 0.92 -8.90
C SER A 86 -14.27 2.00 -9.20
N LEU A 87 -14.71 3.23 -9.46
CA LEU A 87 -13.84 4.40 -9.63
C LEU A 87 -13.05 4.75 -8.36
N PHE A 88 -13.64 4.49 -7.19
CA PHE A 88 -12.94 4.63 -5.91
C PHE A 88 -11.97 3.48 -5.67
N VAL A 89 -12.29 2.26 -6.09
CA VAL A 89 -11.35 1.12 -6.05
C VAL A 89 -10.11 1.46 -6.87
N GLU A 90 -10.27 1.84 -8.14
CA GLU A 90 -9.15 2.22 -9.03
C GLU A 90 -8.31 3.37 -8.45
N GLY A 91 -8.97 4.45 -8.00
CA GLY A 91 -8.30 5.58 -7.36
C GLY A 91 -7.54 5.19 -6.11
N ALA A 92 -8.14 4.36 -5.25
CA ALA A 92 -7.55 3.95 -3.99
C ALA A 92 -6.27 3.14 -4.17
N VAL A 93 -6.21 2.21 -5.15
CA VAL A 93 -4.95 1.52 -5.44
C VAL A 93 -3.91 2.53 -5.94
N LEU A 94 -4.29 3.46 -6.83
CA LEU A 94 -3.37 4.46 -7.40
C LEU A 94 -2.72 5.28 -6.30
N PHE A 95 -3.55 5.81 -5.40
CA PHE A 95 -3.08 6.53 -4.22
C PHE A 95 -2.25 5.65 -3.30
N PHE A 96 -2.63 4.38 -3.10
CA PHE A 96 -1.87 3.43 -2.29
C PHE A 96 -0.42 3.31 -2.78
N ILE A 97 -0.18 2.97 -4.06
CA ILE A 97 1.20 2.83 -4.56
C ILE A 97 1.91 4.19 -4.60
N LEU A 98 1.25 5.26 -5.04
CA LEU A 98 1.85 6.59 -5.11
C LEU A 98 2.38 7.03 -3.75
N PHE A 99 1.55 6.96 -2.72
CA PHE A 99 1.94 7.40 -1.40
C PHE A 99 2.94 6.44 -0.74
N LEU A 100 2.91 5.13 -1.03
CA LEU A 100 3.99 4.23 -0.62
C LEU A 100 5.32 4.58 -1.30
N ALA A 101 5.31 4.90 -2.59
CA ALA A 101 6.49 5.30 -3.34
C ALA A 101 7.08 6.61 -2.80
N LEU A 102 6.23 7.59 -2.51
CA LEU A 102 6.61 8.86 -1.90
C LEU A 102 7.12 8.66 -0.47
N ALA A 103 6.49 7.79 0.33
CA ALA A 103 6.97 7.45 1.67
C ALA A 103 8.37 6.86 1.62
N ILE A 104 8.62 5.85 0.77
CA ILE A 104 9.95 5.23 0.60
C ILE A 104 10.98 6.26 0.12
N ARG A 105 10.62 7.16 -0.79
CA ARG A 105 11.48 8.26 -1.25
C ARG A 105 11.79 9.25 -0.12
N ALA A 106 10.81 9.61 0.69
CA ALA A 106 11.00 10.49 1.84
C ALA A 106 11.89 9.80 2.90
N MET A 107 11.71 8.50 3.16
CA MET A 107 12.60 7.71 4.02
C MET A 107 14.04 7.68 3.48
N TYR A 108 14.23 7.61 2.16
CA TYR A 108 15.57 7.72 1.55
C TYR A 108 16.26 9.05 1.88
N HIS A 109 15.49 10.13 2.04
CA HIS A 109 16.01 11.48 2.28
C HIS A 109 16.03 11.89 3.76
N ALA A 110 15.49 11.06 4.64
CA ALA A 110 15.31 11.37 6.05
C ALA A 110 16.60 11.52 6.88
N GLU A 111 17.67 10.83 6.51
CA GLU A 111 18.86 10.69 7.36
C GLU A 111 20.13 11.16 6.64
N ARG A 112 20.28 12.50 6.57
CA ARG A 112 21.52 13.26 6.84
C ARG A 112 21.33 14.73 6.47
N THR A 113 21.20 15.56 7.50
CA THR A 113 21.49 17.01 7.49
C THR A 113 22.95 17.36 7.12
N GLY A 114 23.75 16.39 6.68
CA GLY A 114 25.08 16.58 6.13
C GLY A 114 25.02 16.95 4.65
N ARG A 115 25.25 18.23 4.36
CA ARG A 115 25.57 18.81 3.03
C ARG A 115 26.22 17.76 2.09
N GLY A 116 25.48 17.24 1.11
CA GLY A 116 26.13 16.36 0.13
C GLY A 116 25.25 15.59 -0.85
N ARG A 117 23.98 15.33 -0.57
CA ARG A 117 23.07 14.72 -1.56
C ARG A 117 22.11 15.76 -2.09
N SER A 118 22.36 16.22 -3.32
CA SER A 118 21.37 16.97 -4.08
C SER A 118 20.14 16.09 -4.28
N GLN A 119 18.98 16.55 -3.82
CA GLN A 119 17.69 15.96 -4.19
C GLN A 119 17.65 15.92 -5.72
N LEU A 120 17.51 14.74 -6.33
CA LEU A 120 17.49 14.59 -7.79
C LEU A 120 16.35 15.41 -8.42
N LEU A 121 15.28 15.60 -7.66
CA LEU A 121 14.13 16.41 -8.01
C LEU A 121 13.84 17.43 -6.90
N PRO A 122 13.40 18.64 -7.24
CA PRO A 122 12.95 19.62 -6.25
C PRO A 122 11.78 19.10 -5.40
N ALA A 123 11.64 19.58 -4.16
CA ALA A 123 10.51 19.23 -3.28
C ALA A 123 9.12 19.51 -3.90
N TRP A 124 9.01 20.52 -4.78
CA TRP A 124 7.73 20.83 -5.46
C TRP A 124 7.30 19.73 -6.43
N ALA A 125 8.22 18.89 -6.90
CA ALA A 125 7.93 17.82 -7.85
C ALA A 125 6.96 16.80 -7.26
N ASP A 126 7.02 16.51 -5.96
CA ASP A 126 6.12 15.55 -5.31
C ASP A 126 4.69 16.08 -5.31
N TYR A 127 4.50 17.36 -4.98
CA TYR A 127 3.18 18.00 -5.06
C TYR A 127 2.64 18.06 -6.50
N ALA A 128 3.51 18.28 -7.48
CA ALA A 128 3.12 18.25 -8.89
C ALA A 128 2.66 16.85 -9.32
N VAL A 129 3.38 15.79 -8.93
CA VAL A 129 2.99 14.40 -9.22
C VAL A 129 1.66 14.07 -8.55
N ILE A 130 1.48 14.43 -7.27
CA ILE A 130 0.22 14.24 -6.54
C ILE A 130 -0.92 14.99 -7.25
N ALA A 131 -0.71 16.24 -7.63
CA ALA A 131 -1.71 17.04 -8.32
C ALA A 131 -2.10 16.44 -9.69
N ILE A 132 -1.12 15.95 -10.45
CA ILE A 132 -1.36 15.27 -11.74
C ILE A 132 -2.18 13.99 -11.51
N PHE A 133 -1.86 13.19 -10.49
CA PHE A 133 -2.62 11.98 -10.16
C PHE A 133 -4.05 12.29 -9.74
N ILE A 134 -4.25 13.28 -8.87
CA ILE A 134 -5.58 13.74 -8.46
C ILE A 134 -6.37 14.23 -9.68
N ALA A 135 -5.75 15.03 -10.57
CA ALA A 135 -6.38 15.52 -11.78
C ALA A 135 -6.72 14.39 -12.76
N ALA A 136 -5.83 13.40 -12.92
CA ALA A 136 -6.07 12.23 -13.76
C ALA A 136 -7.23 11.38 -13.22
N TRP A 137 -7.29 11.15 -11.92
CA TRP A 137 -8.37 10.41 -11.26
C TRP A 137 -9.71 11.15 -11.34
N TRP A 138 -9.75 12.46 -11.10
CA TRP A 138 -10.98 13.24 -11.34
C TRP A 138 -11.35 13.29 -12.82
N GLY A 139 -10.35 13.29 -13.70
CA GLY A 139 -10.54 13.21 -15.16
C GLY A 139 -11.22 11.91 -15.57
N THR A 140 -10.84 10.76 -15.00
CA THR A 140 -11.50 9.47 -15.26
C THR A 140 -12.96 9.52 -14.81
N PHE A 141 -13.21 10.09 -13.62
CA PHE A 141 -14.56 10.24 -13.06
C PHE A 141 -15.47 11.15 -13.90
N LEU A 142 -14.96 12.28 -14.40
CA LEU A 142 -15.77 13.31 -15.06
C LEU A 142 -15.93 13.12 -16.57
N ILE A 143 -14.95 12.51 -17.25
CA ILE A 143 -14.82 12.54 -18.72
C ILE A 143 -14.83 11.11 -19.32
N GLY A 144 -14.76 10.06 -18.49
CA GLY A 144 -14.80 8.65 -18.90
C GLY A 144 -13.43 7.98 -19.00
N ALA A 145 -13.43 6.63 -18.94
CA ALA A 145 -12.24 5.80 -18.72
C ALA A 145 -11.38 5.56 -19.97
N ASP A 146 -11.94 5.66 -21.17
CA ASP A 146 -11.27 5.15 -22.39
C ASP A 146 -9.97 5.89 -22.75
N TRP A 147 -9.90 7.20 -22.51
CA TRP A 147 -8.72 8.01 -22.82
C TRP A 147 -7.71 8.10 -21.66
N THR A 148 -8.13 7.77 -20.44
CA THR A 148 -7.32 7.91 -19.22
C THR A 148 -6.57 6.64 -18.86
N ARG A 149 -7.07 5.46 -19.26
CA ARG A 149 -6.40 4.15 -19.09
C ARG A 149 -4.90 4.13 -19.41
N PRO A 150 -4.41 4.63 -20.57
CA PRO A 150 -2.98 4.58 -20.87
C PRO A 150 -2.14 5.50 -19.98
N VAL A 151 -2.68 6.66 -19.58
CA VAL A 151 -2.01 7.59 -18.66
C VAL A 151 -1.90 6.97 -17.27
N VAL A 152 -2.97 6.34 -16.81
CA VAL A 152 -3.03 5.59 -15.56
C VAL A 152 -2.02 4.44 -15.58
N ALA A 153 -2.00 3.62 -16.64
CA ALA A 153 -1.02 2.55 -16.84
C ALA A 153 0.44 3.03 -16.82
N ALA A 154 0.75 4.14 -17.49
CA ALA A 154 2.09 4.74 -17.46
C ALA A 154 2.45 5.23 -16.06
N GLY A 155 1.49 5.87 -15.37
CA GLY A 155 1.63 6.31 -13.98
C GLY A 155 1.95 5.14 -13.04
N TRP A 156 1.27 4.01 -13.21
CA TRP A 156 1.54 2.79 -12.46
C TRP A 156 2.97 2.30 -12.64
N ILE A 157 3.37 2.06 -13.89
CA ILE A 157 4.69 1.52 -14.22
C ILE A 157 5.79 2.43 -13.66
N LEU A 158 5.66 3.74 -13.88
CA LEU A 158 6.64 4.71 -13.42
C LEU A 158 6.72 4.74 -11.89
N THR A 159 5.58 4.74 -11.21
CA THR A 159 5.52 4.83 -9.74
C THR A 159 6.05 3.56 -9.07
N SER A 160 5.73 2.38 -9.61
CA SER A 160 6.28 1.11 -9.13
C SER A 160 7.79 1.02 -9.36
N ALA A 161 8.27 1.39 -10.56
CA ALA A 161 9.70 1.42 -10.84
C ALA A 161 10.45 2.39 -9.91
N TRP A 162 9.85 3.56 -9.66
CA TRP A 162 10.37 4.57 -8.75
C TRP A 162 10.44 4.07 -7.30
N ALA A 163 9.37 3.43 -6.82
CA ALA A 163 9.32 2.83 -5.49
C ALA A 163 10.39 1.75 -5.31
N VAL A 164 10.60 0.89 -6.31
CA VAL A 164 11.65 -0.15 -6.27
C VAL A 164 13.03 0.48 -6.26
N PHE A 165 13.27 1.46 -7.12
CA PHE A 165 14.55 2.18 -7.18
C PHE A 165 14.90 2.80 -5.83
N TYR A 166 13.99 3.61 -5.26
CA TYR A 166 14.24 4.23 -3.97
C TYR A 166 14.24 3.21 -2.83
N GLY A 167 13.43 2.15 -2.89
CA GLY A 167 13.40 1.10 -1.87
C GLY A 167 14.75 0.40 -1.72
N VAL A 168 15.35 -0.01 -2.84
CA VAL A 168 16.68 -0.61 -2.83
C VAL A 168 17.74 0.36 -2.30
N GLN A 169 17.65 1.64 -2.68
CA GLN A 169 18.60 2.65 -2.22
C GLN A 169 18.44 2.94 -0.72
N THR A 170 17.21 3.04 -0.20
CA THR A 170 16.92 3.25 1.22
C THR A 170 17.48 2.12 2.06
N VAL A 171 17.26 0.86 1.64
CA VAL A 171 17.79 -0.31 2.36
C VAL A 171 19.31 -0.33 2.40
N ARG A 172 19.98 0.08 1.33
CA ARG A 172 21.45 0.15 1.27
C ARG A 172 22.02 1.31 2.08
N VAL A 173 21.36 2.46 2.07
CA VAL A 173 21.86 3.68 2.72
C VAL A 173 21.61 3.66 4.22
N HIS A 174 20.47 3.13 4.65
CA HIS A 174 20.04 3.10 6.05
C HIS A 174 20.15 1.69 6.64
N GLU A 175 21.10 0.88 6.16
CA GLU A 175 21.27 -0.47 6.66
C GLU A 175 21.51 -0.47 8.18
N GLY A 176 20.78 -1.33 8.89
CA GLY A 176 20.80 -1.40 10.35
C GLY A 176 19.87 -0.41 11.06
N THR A 177 19.12 0.44 10.34
CA THR A 177 18.09 1.30 10.93
C THR A 177 16.68 0.75 10.72
N THR A 178 15.72 1.31 11.46
CA THR A 178 14.30 0.97 11.35
C THR A 178 13.71 1.36 10.00
N LEU A 179 14.25 2.39 9.32
CA LEU A 179 13.84 2.77 7.96
C LEU A 179 14.16 1.69 6.92
N ALA A 180 15.35 1.08 6.99
CA ALA A 180 15.69 -0.03 6.10
C ALA A 180 14.82 -1.26 6.38
N ALA A 181 14.54 -1.56 7.65
CA ALA A 181 13.66 -2.66 8.01
C ALA A 181 12.23 -2.43 7.49
N LEU A 182 11.62 -1.27 7.76
CA LEU A 182 10.30 -0.89 7.23
C LEU A 182 10.25 -1.02 5.70
N THR A 183 11.27 -0.51 5.01
CA THR A 183 11.34 -0.58 3.55
C THR A 183 11.44 -2.03 3.05
N ARG A 184 12.18 -2.91 3.75
CA ARG A 184 12.29 -4.34 3.39
C ARG A 184 10.95 -5.06 3.47
N HIS A 185 10.10 -4.73 4.43
CA HIS A 185 8.78 -5.36 4.59
C HIS A 185 7.71 -4.74 3.66
N LEU A 186 7.82 -3.45 3.34
CA LEU A 186 6.88 -2.77 2.43
C LEU A 186 7.14 -3.05 0.94
N LEU A 187 8.40 -3.24 0.55
CA LEU A 187 8.76 -3.41 -0.87
C LEU A 187 8.08 -4.61 -1.56
N PRO A 188 7.97 -5.80 -0.93
CA PRO A 188 7.23 -6.91 -1.51
C PRO A 188 5.75 -6.59 -1.78
N ALA A 189 5.09 -5.81 -0.94
CA ALA A 189 3.71 -5.39 -1.17
C ALA A 189 3.58 -4.57 -2.47
N ILE A 190 4.51 -3.64 -2.71
CA ILE A 190 4.56 -2.84 -3.95
C ILE A 190 4.76 -3.73 -5.17
N LEU A 191 5.66 -4.71 -5.07
CA LEU A 191 5.92 -5.65 -6.17
C LEU A 191 4.68 -6.50 -6.47
N CYS A 192 3.95 -6.95 -5.45
CA CYS A 192 2.71 -7.69 -5.63
C CYS A 192 1.64 -6.84 -6.33
N VAL A 193 1.41 -5.60 -5.89
CA VAL A 193 0.42 -4.73 -6.58
C VAL A 193 0.87 -4.45 -8.02
N ALA A 194 2.15 -4.16 -8.25
CA ALA A 194 2.68 -3.95 -9.59
C ALA A 194 2.47 -5.17 -10.49
N GLY A 195 2.67 -6.39 -9.96
CA GLY A 195 2.41 -7.64 -10.66
C GLY A 195 0.94 -7.85 -10.98
N VAL A 196 0.03 -7.56 -10.04
CA VAL A 196 -1.42 -7.63 -10.26
C VAL A 196 -1.85 -6.69 -11.38
N VAL A 197 -1.44 -5.42 -11.30
CA VAL A 197 -1.78 -4.40 -12.30
C VAL A 197 -1.19 -4.73 -13.66
N PHE A 198 0.06 -5.22 -13.70
CA PHE A 198 0.68 -5.65 -14.96
C PHE A 198 -0.11 -6.77 -15.62
N ILE A 199 -0.52 -7.78 -14.84
CA ILE A 199 -1.30 -8.90 -15.36
C ILE A 199 -2.67 -8.42 -15.81
N ASP A 200 -3.35 -7.59 -15.03
CA ASP A 200 -4.65 -7.00 -15.39
C ASP A 200 -4.59 -6.25 -16.74
N ILE A 201 -3.56 -5.43 -16.96
CA ILE A 201 -3.36 -4.73 -18.24
C ILE A 201 -3.15 -5.72 -19.40
N VAL A 202 -2.34 -6.77 -19.18
CA VAL A 202 -2.03 -7.76 -20.21
C VAL A 202 -3.25 -8.62 -20.55
N THR A 203 -3.98 -9.10 -19.54
CA THR A 203 -5.19 -9.91 -19.73
C THR A 203 -6.32 -9.08 -20.29
N GLY A 204 -6.45 -7.80 -19.92
CA GLY A 204 -7.43 -6.90 -20.52
C GLY A 204 -7.20 -6.63 -22.01
N ALA A 205 -5.97 -6.82 -22.50
CA ALA A 205 -5.63 -6.71 -23.92
C ALA A 205 -5.81 -8.03 -24.71
N LEU A 206 -5.93 -9.17 -24.02
CA LEU A 206 -5.98 -10.51 -24.62
C LEU A 206 -7.31 -11.20 -24.28
N ALA A 207 -8.13 -11.51 -25.29
CA ALA A 207 -9.39 -12.21 -25.07
C ALA A 207 -9.19 -13.63 -24.52
N GLY A 208 -10.02 -14.04 -23.56
CA GLY A 208 -10.08 -15.41 -23.04
C GLY A 208 -9.21 -15.71 -21.81
N TYR A 209 -8.71 -14.69 -21.12
CA TYR A 209 -7.86 -14.83 -19.92
C TYR A 209 -8.52 -14.36 -18.62
N ASP A 210 -9.85 -14.23 -18.58
CA ASP A 210 -10.59 -13.67 -17.44
C ASP A 210 -10.34 -14.45 -16.14
N ALA A 211 -10.36 -15.79 -16.21
CA ALA A 211 -10.09 -16.65 -15.06
C ALA A 211 -8.65 -16.49 -14.51
N LEU A 212 -7.67 -16.20 -15.38
CA LEU A 212 -6.30 -15.92 -14.96
C LEU A 212 -6.22 -14.57 -14.26
N ALA A 213 -6.90 -13.55 -14.80
CA ALA A 213 -6.97 -12.22 -14.20
C ALA A 213 -7.56 -12.29 -12.79
N ASP A 214 -8.70 -12.99 -12.62
CA ASP A 214 -9.34 -13.19 -11.32
C ASP A 214 -8.44 -13.92 -10.33
N ALA A 215 -7.82 -15.03 -10.75
CA ALA A 215 -6.94 -15.81 -9.88
C ALA A 215 -5.73 -14.99 -9.41
N VAL A 216 -5.09 -14.25 -10.33
CA VAL A 216 -3.95 -13.39 -10.02
C VAL A 216 -4.37 -12.24 -9.12
N TRP A 217 -5.51 -11.62 -9.39
CA TRP A 217 -6.02 -10.53 -8.56
C TRP A 217 -6.29 -11.01 -7.13
N ILE A 218 -6.93 -12.17 -6.94
CA ILE A 218 -7.25 -12.72 -5.62
C ILE A 218 -5.95 -13.05 -4.86
N VAL A 219 -5.05 -13.82 -5.49
CA VAL A 219 -3.79 -14.23 -4.86
C VAL A 219 -2.90 -13.03 -4.59
N GLY A 220 -2.74 -12.14 -5.58
CA GLY A 220 -1.91 -10.96 -5.46
C GLY A 220 -2.40 -9.99 -4.40
N THR A 221 -3.70 -9.71 -4.33
CA THR A 221 -4.30 -8.88 -3.27
C THR A 221 -4.12 -9.51 -1.90
N THR A 222 -4.23 -10.83 -1.79
CA THR A 222 -3.99 -11.56 -0.54
C THR A 222 -2.51 -11.49 -0.12
N LEU A 223 -1.57 -11.58 -1.07
CA LEU A 223 -0.14 -11.40 -0.79
C LEU A 223 0.17 -9.97 -0.32
N VAL A 224 -0.44 -8.95 -0.94
CA VAL A 224 -0.32 -7.56 -0.48
C VAL A 224 -0.79 -7.45 0.97
N ALA A 225 -1.95 -8.01 1.30
CA ALA A 225 -2.44 -8.06 2.67
C ALA A 225 -1.45 -8.73 3.63
N ALA A 226 -0.88 -9.87 3.23
CA ALA A 226 0.11 -10.58 4.03
C ALA A 226 1.36 -9.73 4.31
N PHE A 227 1.89 -9.02 3.30
CA PHE A 227 3.06 -8.16 3.48
C PHE A 227 2.77 -6.90 4.29
N LEU A 228 1.58 -6.31 4.18
CA LEU A 228 1.16 -5.22 5.06
C LEU A 228 1.07 -5.68 6.51
N PHE A 229 0.51 -6.87 6.75
CA PHE A 229 0.44 -7.45 8.09
C PHE A 229 1.84 -7.80 8.64
N ASP A 230 2.71 -8.40 7.82
CA ASP A 230 4.10 -8.68 8.17
C ASP A 230 4.86 -7.40 8.55
N THR A 231 4.66 -6.32 7.79
CA THR A 231 5.20 -5.00 8.13
C THR A 231 4.71 -4.53 9.51
N ALA A 232 3.43 -4.72 9.81
CA ALA A 232 2.86 -4.34 11.11
C ALA A 232 3.48 -5.14 12.26
N VAL A 233 3.68 -6.44 12.06
CA VAL A 233 4.35 -7.33 13.04
C VAL A 233 5.80 -6.89 13.24
N ALA A 234 6.53 -6.59 12.17
CA ALA A 234 7.90 -6.11 12.25
C ALA A 234 8.02 -4.81 13.06
N ILE A 235 7.09 -3.86 12.86
CA ILE A 235 7.02 -2.62 13.67
C ILE A 235 6.81 -2.94 15.14
N ARG A 236 5.88 -3.86 15.47
CA ARG A 236 5.63 -4.23 16.87
C ARG A 236 6.84 -4.90 17.51
N GLN A 237 7.53 -5.77 16.79
CA GLN A 237 8.74 -6.44 17.27
C GLN A 237 9.84 -5.44 17.60
N GLN A 238 10.07 -4.45 16.74
CA GLN A 238 11.04 -3.38 16.99
C GLN A 238 10.70 -2.55 18.22
N GLY A 239 9.41 -2.23 18.43
CA GLY A 239 8.96 -1.55 19.65
C GLY A 239 9.22 -2.38 20.92
N GLY A 240 8.96 -3.69 20.87
CA GLY A 240 9.22 -4.59 22.00
C GLY A 240 10.70 -4.77 22.33
N GLU A 241 11.60 -4.70 21.35
CA GLU A 241 13.05 -4.74 21.58
C GLU A 241 13.53 -3.49 22.32
N LEU A 242 12.99 -2.32 21.98
CA LEU A 242 13.25 -1.08 22.73
C LEU A 242 12.74 -1.16 24.17
N GLU A 243 11.52 -1.66 24.40
CA GLU A 243 10.99 -1.87 25.75
C GLU A 243 11.93 -2.77 26.58
N ARG A 244 12.53 -3.81 25.99
CA ARG A 244 13.50 -4.71 26.65
C ARG A 244 14.86 -4.09 26.93
N LEU A 245 15.32 -3.16 26.09
CA LEU A 245 16.56 -2.41 26.33
C LEU A 245 16.44 -1.48 27.55
N TYR A 246 15.24 -0.99 27.84
CA TYR A 246 14.96 -0.16 29.02
C TYR A 246 14.35 -0.93 30.19
N ASP A 247 14.19 -2.25 30.06
CA ASP A 247 13.76 -3.11 31.15
C ASP A 247 14.89 -3.23 32.19
N TRP A 248 14.63 -2.77 33.41
CA TRP A 248 15.57 -2.82 34.51
C TRP A 248 15.91 -4.26 34.96
N THR A 249 15.14 -5.26 34.51
CA THR A 249 15.37 -6.67 34.82
C THR A 249 16.35 -7.37 33.88
N THR A 250 16.58 -6.87 32.66
CA THR A 250 17.52 -7.44 31.68
C THR A 250 18.99 -7.12 31.99
N TRP A 251 19.28 -6.07 32.76
CA TRP A 251 20.66 -5.60 33.03
C TRP A 251 21.28 -6.10 34.34
N ARG A 252 20.65 -7.04 35.05
CA ARG A 252 21.06 -7.42 36.42
C ARG A 252 22.38 -8.20 36.54
N GLU A 253 23.08 -8.53 35.47
CA GLU A 253 24.26 -9.41 35.53
C GLU A 253 25.51 -8.93 34.77
N GLN A 254 25.55 -7.68 34.31
CA GLN A 254 26.82 -7.12 33.80
C GLN A 254 27.59 -6.46 34.94
N SER A 255 28.28 -7.27 35.77
CA SER A 255 29.38 -6.75 36.57
C SER A 255 30.56 -6.47 35.64
N LEU A 256 31.02 -5.22 35.64
CA LEU A 256 32.30 -4.85 35.03
C LEU A 256 33.41 -5.24 36.02
N ASP A 257 33.72 -6.52 36.08
CA ASP A 257 34.96 -7.03 36.70
C ASP A 257 36.05 -7.20 35.64
#